data_AF-Q971Q5-F1
#
_entry.id   AF-Q971Q5-F1
#
_cell.length_a   1.000
_cell.length_b   1.000
_cell.length_c   1.000
_cell.angle_alpha   90.00
_cell.angle_beta   90.00
_cell.angle_gamma   90.00
#
_symmetry.space_group_name_H-M   'P 1'
#
loop_
_entity.id
_entity.type
_entity.pdbx_description
1 polymer ?
#
loop_
_entity_poly.entity_id
_entity_poly.type
_entity_poly.pdbx_seq_one_letter_code
_entity_poly.pdbx_strand_id
1 'polypeptide(L)'
;MKLRTHYVFSLGVISLVLAFLSNNFFLSFFIAAYSSILGNSLIDRLGHRELLTGRGYIPVRSPLTHTYPRSVLWGLLPTIPLIFLIHYMYGYYALIEVLVSGVIVGPTHMFLDMFTEAGVYVKKRGRWRRFALAHYKYDNPVVNGLAIFAGFLLLLIAYYITNSYYYF
;
A
#
# COMPACT_ATOMS: atom_id res chain seq x y z
N MET A 1 -8.46 3.53 -6.26
CA MET A 1 -7.84 3.83 -7.58
C MET A 1 -7.52 2.54 -8.32
N LYS A 2 -7.05 2.56 -9.58
CA LYS A 2 -6.64 1.31 -10.27
C LYS A 2 -5.62 0.54 -9.43
N LEU A 3 -5.76 -0.77 -9.35
CA LEU A 3 -4.86 -1.62 -8.55
C LEU A 3 -3.37 -1.43 -8.92
N ARG A 4 -3.06 -1.23 -10.21
CA ARG A 4 -1.70 -0.91 -10.70
C ARG A 4 -1.17 0.41 -10.14
N THR A 5 -2.03 1.41 -9.97
CA THR A 5 -1.69 2.69 -9.34
C THR A 5 -1.26 2.48 -7.90
N HIS A 6 -1.99 1.64 -7.16
CA HIS A 6 -1.63 1.30 -5.79
C HIS A 6 -0.26 0.61 -5.73
N TYR A 7 0.04 -0.30 -6.66
CA TYR A 7 1.35 -0.97 -6.69
C TYR A 7 2.51 0.02 -6.83
N VAL A 8 2.44 0.94 -7.78
CA VAL A 8 3.54 1.90 -8.03
C VAL A 8 3.66 2.89 -6.88
N PHE A 9 2.53 3.41 -6.40
CA PHE A 9 2.53 4.38 -5.31
C PHE A 9 3.07 3.79 -4.00
N SER A 10 2.56 2.63 -3.58
CA SER A 10 3.03 1.95 -2.36
C SER A 10 4.49 1.52 -2.49
N LEU A 11 4.95 1.07 -3.68
CA LEU A 11 6.36 0.76 -3.93
C LEU A 11 7.25 1.98 -3.66
N GLY A 12 6.89 3.15 -4.19
CA GLY A 12 7.63 4.40 -3.98
C GLY A 12 7.69 4.82 -2.52
N VAL A 13 6.53 4.85 -1.85
CA VAL A 13 6.45 5.24 -0.43
C VAL A 13 7.24 4.28 0.46
N ILE A 14 7.06 2.97 0.29
CA ILE A 14 7.78 1.98 1.11
C ILE A 14 9.28 2.07 0.84
N SER A 15 9.71 2.16 -0.42
CA SER A 15 11.15 2.29 -0.75
C SER A 15 11.77 3.51 -0.08
N LEU A 16 11.07 4.66 -0.10
CA LEU A 16 11.55 5.88 0.57
C LEU A 16 11.67 5.69 2.08
N VAL A 17 10.67 5.08 2.73
CA VAL A 17 10.73 4.84 4.18
C VAL A 17 11.88 3.88 4.52
N LEU A 18 12.04 2.81 3.74
CA LEU A 18 13.10 1.83 3.96
C LEU A 18 14.50 2.40 3.69
N ALA A 19 14.64 3.41 2.83
CA ALA A 19 15.92 4.10 2.59
C ALA A 19 16.48 4.79 3.85
N PHE A 20 15.66 5.07 4.85
CA PHE A 20 16.10 5.59 6.15
C PHE A 20 16.45 4.49 7.17
N LEU A 21 16.15 3.22 6.86
CA LEU A 21 16.42 2.08 7.72
C LEU A 21 17.59 1.24 7.22
N SER A 22 17.83 1.25 5.91
CA SER A 22 18.84 0.43 5.25
C SER A 22 19.58 1.21 4.17
N ASN A 23 20.89 0.95 4.08
CA ASN A 23 21.74 1.45 3.02
C ASN A 23 21.74 0.53 1.78
N ASN A 24 20.97 -0.56 1.77
CA ASN A 24 20.89 -1.45 0.62
C ASN A 24 19.62 -1.21 -0.21
N PHE A 25 19.75 -0.35 -1.23
CA PHE A 25 18.60 0.05 -2.06
C PHE A 25 17.92 -1.16 -2.71
N PHE A 26 18.68 -2.10 -3.25
CA PHE A 26 18.11 -3.24 -3.98
C PHE A 26 17.33 -4.18 -3.06
N LEU A 27 17.79 -4.38 -1.82
CA LEU A 27 17.07 -5.15 -0.83
C LEU A 27 15.77 -4.44 -0.41
N SER A 28 15.85 -3.14 -0.08
CA SER A 28 14.68 -2.32 0.25
C SER A 28 13.67 -2.28 -0.91
N PHE A 29 14.15 -2.14 -2.15
CA PHE A 29 13.32 -2.18 -3.35
C PHE A 29 12.60 -3.53 -3.50
N PHE A 30 13.31 -4.65 -3.31
CA PHE A 30 12.71 -5.98 -3.39
C PHE A 30 11.61 -6.17 -2.34
N ILE A 31 11.89 -5.80 -1.08
CA ILE A 31 10.91 -5.85 0.02
C ILE A 31 9.71 -4.97 -0.32
N ALA A 32 9.94 -3.74 -0.77
CA ALA A 32 8.88 -2.80 -1.14
C ALA A 32 8.03 -3.31 -2.31
N ALA A 33 8.64 -3.88 -3.34
CA ALA A 33 7.94 -4.42 -4.51
C ALA A 33 7.07 -5.63 -4.14
N TYR A 34 7.63 -6.57 -3.38
CA TYR A 34 6.91 -7.73 -2.89
C TYR A 34 5.70 -7.32 -2.03
N SER A 35 5.94 -6.48 -1.02
CA SER A 35 4.89 -6.02 -0.11
C SER A 35 3.83 -5.19 -0.82
N SER A 36 4.24 -4.31 -1.73
CA SER A 36 3.32 -3.49 -2.52
C SER A 36 2.39 -4.33 -3.40
N ILE A 37 2.91 -5.33 -4.12
CA ILE A 37 2.09 -6.14 -5.03
C ILE A 37 1.13 -7.02 -4.23
N LEU A 38 1.63 -7.79 -3.26
CA LEU A 38 0.79 -8.75 -2.53
C LEU A 38 -0.13 -8.08 -1.52
N GLY A 39 0.35 -7.07 -0.79
CA GLY A 39 -0.46 -6.30 0.17
C GLY A 39 -1.65 -5.63 -0.50
N ASN A 40 -1.40 -4.89 -1.58
CA ASN A 40 -2.49 -4.24 -2.31
C ASN A 40 -3.43 -5.26 -2.97
N SER A 41 -2.90 -6.36 -3.54
CA SER A 41 -3.73 -7.44 -4.11
C SER A 41 -4.66 -8.04 -3.07
N LEU A 42 -4.14 -8.33 -1.87
CA LEU A 42 -4.89 -8.96 -0.80
C LEU A 42 -6.00 -8.03 -0.28
N ILE A 43 -5.66 -6.76 -0.01
CA ILE A 43 -6.61 -5.76 0.50
C ILE A 43 -7.76 -5.52 -0.48
N ASP A 44 -7.45 -5.41 -1.78
CA ASP A 44 -8.44 -5.14 -2.81
C ASP A 44 -9.34 -6.38 -3.03
N ARG A 45 -8.76 -7.57 -3.24
CA ARG A 45 -9.52 -8.81 -3.47
C ARG A 45 -10.44 -9.18 -2.31
N LEU A 46 -9.98 -9.07 -1.07
CA LEU A 46 -10.82 -9.32 0.11
C LEU A 46 -11.76 -8.16 0.44
N GLY A 47 -11.50 -6.99 -0.14
CA GLY A 47 -12.27 -5.78 0.05
C GLY A 47 -13.51 -5.72 -0.82
N HIS A 48 -13.50 -6.30 -2.02
CA HIS A 48 -14.63 -6.29 -2.92
C HIS A 48 -15.75 -7.21 -2.43
N ARG A 49 -16.93 -6.62 -2.20
CA ARG A 49 -18.20 -7.32 -2.05
C ARG A 49 -19.15 -6.83 -3.12
N GLU A 50 -19.82 -7.74 -3.80
CA GLU A 50 -20.91 -7.36 -4.69
C GLU A 50 -22.20 -7.26 -3.87
N LEU A 51 -22.81 -6.08 -3.85
CA LEU A 51 -24.13 -5.89 -3.26
C LEU A 51 -25.19 -5.96 -4.36
N LEU A 52 -26.13 -6.90 -4.23
CA LEU A 52 -27.31 -6.93 -5.08
C LEU A 52 -28.19 -5.72 -4.72
N THR A 53 -28.41 -4.84 -5.68
CA THR A 53 -29.38 -3.75 -5.59
C THR A 53 -30.48 -3.96 -6.63
N GLY A 54 -31.60 -3.23 -6.53
CA GLY A 54 -32.66 -3.26 -7.55
C GLY A 54 -32.19 -2.83 -8.96
N ARG A 55 -30.94 -2.39 -9.12
CA ARG A 55 -30.28 -2.04 -10.40
C ARG A 55 -29.17 -3.01 -10.79
N GLY A 56 -29.02 -4.15 -10.10
CA GLY A 56 -27.98 -5.15 -10.31
C GLY A 56 -26.90 -5.19 -9.21
N TYR A 57 -25.85 -5.98 -9.44
CA TYR A 57 -24.70 -6.10 -8.54
C TYR A 57 -23.84 -4.84 -8.63
N ILE A 58 -23.67 -4.14 -7.51
CA ILE A 58 -22.76 -2.99 -7.40
C ILE A 58 -21.53 -3.43 -6.60
N PRO A 59 -20.31 -3.27 -7.12
CA PRO A 59 -19.10 -3.53 -6.37
C PRO A 59 -18.98 -2.52 -5.22
N VAL A 60 -18.88 -3.03 -4.01
CA VAL A 60 -18.79 -2.24 -2.78
C VAL A 60 -17.62 -2.73 -1.96
N ARG A 61 -16.74 -1.78 -1.61
CA ARG A 61 -15.65 -2.01 -0.68
C ARG A 61 -16.20 -2.29 0.71
N SER A 62 -15.65 -3.28 1.40
CA SER A 62 -16.09 -3.68 2.74
C SER A 62 -15.26 -3.02 3.85
N PRO A 63 -15.88 -2.71 5.00
CA PRO A 63 -15.13 -2.21 6.16
C PRO A 63 -14.18 -3.26 6.76
N LEU A 64 -14.15 -4.49 6.25
CA LEU A 64 -13.25 -5.54 6.70
C LEU A 64 -11.79 -5.23 6.33
N THR A 65 -11.55 -4.73 5.11
CA THR A 65 -10.20 -4.40 4.64
C THR A 65 -9.99 -2.89 4.51
N HIS A 66 -11.06 -2.12 4.25
CA HIS A 66 -10.96 -0.70 3.98
C HIS A 66 -11.15 0.19 5.23
N THR A 67 -10.38 -0.10 6.28
CA THR A 67 -10.23 0.78 7.46
C THR A 67 -8.75 0.83 7.80
N TYR A 68 -8.24 1.98 8.27
CA TYR A 68 -6.82 2.14 8.58
C TYR A 68 -6.24 1.03 9.49
N PRO A 69 -6.81 0.74 10.68
CA PRO A 69 -6.25 -0.31 11.54
C PRO A 69 -6.28 -1.70 10.91
N ARG A 70 -7.37 -2.07 10.21
CA ARG A 70 -7.46 -3.39 9.60
C ARG A 70 -6.57 -3.52 8.38
N SER A 71 -6.39 -2.45 7.60
CA SER A 71 -5.49 -2.46 6.45
C SER A 71 -4.04 -2.74 6.85
N VAL A 72 -3.61 -2.30 8.04
CA VAL A 72 -2.29 -2.64 8.60
C VAL A 72 -2.18 -4.14 8.85
N LEU A 73 -3.20 -4.75 9.47
CA LEU A 73 -3.22 -6.20 9.71
C LEU A 73 -3.20 -7.00 8.41
N TRP A 74 -3.99 -6.56 7.41
CA TRP A 74 -3.97 -7.18 6.08
C TRP A 74 -2.65 -6.95 5.34
N GLY A 75 -1.96 -5.83 5.57
CA GLY A 75 -0.65 -5.54 4.99
C GLY A 75 0.48 -6.40 5.57
N LEU A 76 0.38 -6.77 6.86
CA LEU A 76 1.35 -7.65 7.53
C LEU A 76 1.24 -9.12 7.12
N LEU A 77 0.06 -9.58 6.69
CA LEU A 77 -0.15 -11.00 6.40
C LEU A 77 0.71 -11.47 5.20
N PRO A 78 0.78 -10.75 4.06
CA PRO A 78 1.66 -11.11 2.95
C PRO A 78 3.15 -11.10 3.28
N THR A 79 3.58 -10.37 4.32
CA THR A 79 5.00 -10.33 4.69
C THR A 79 5.46 -11.57 5.44
N ILE A 80 4.56 -12.46 5.88
CA ILE A 80 4.94 -13.68 6.63
C ILE A 80 5.91 -14.57 5.82
N PRO A 81 5.62 -14.97 4.55
CA PRO A 81 6.61 -15.70 3.74
C PRO A 81 7.91 -14.92 3.53
N LEU A 82 7.83 -13.59 3.42
CA LEU A 82 9.00 -12.74 3.23
C LEU A 82 9.90 -12.73 4.46
N ILE A 83 9.35 -12.77 5.68
CA ILE A 83 10.12 -12.90 6.93
C ILE A 83 10.97 -14.16 6.88
N PHE A 84 10.40 -15.32 6.52
CA PHE A 84 11.15 -16.57 6.43
C PHE A 84 12.24 -16.52 5.35
N LEU A 85 11.92 -15.95 4.19
CA LEU A 85 12.88 -15.81 3.08
C LEU A 85 14.06 -14.91 3.46
N ILE A 86 13.78 -13.71 4.00
CA ILE A 86 14.81 -12.77 4.43
C ILE A 86 15.62 -13.37 5.58
N HIS A 87 14.98 -14.08 6.52
CA HIS A 87 15.68 -14.75 7.60
C HIS A 87 16.67 -15.81 7.11
N TYR A 88 16.23 -16.61 6.13
CA TYR A 88 17.06 -17.64 5.54
C TYR A 88 18.27 -17.06 4.78
N MET A 89 18.08 -15.96 4.04
CA MET A 89 19.13 -15.38 3.20
C MET A 89 20.07 -14.40 3.93
N TYR A 90 19.54 -13.65 4.90
CA TYR A 90 20.23 -12.51 5.54
C TYR A 90 20.22 -12.59 7.09
N GLY A 91 19.67 -13.65 7.69
CA GLY A 91 19.59 -13.80 9.14
C GLY A 91 18.61 -12.82 9.78
N TYR A 92 18.99 -12.11 10.84
CA TYR A 92 18.12 -11.08 11.43
C TYR A 92 18.21 -9.73 10.73
N TYR A 93 19.14 -9.59 9.77
CA TYR A 93 19.27 -8.40 8.97
C TYR A 93 18.05 -8.23 8.06
N ALA A 94 17.54 -7.01 7.95
CA ALA A 94 16.37 -6.63 7.16
C ALA A 94 14.98 -7.07 7.67
N LEU A 95 14.87 -7.73 8.84
CA LEU A 95 13.54 -8.14 9.37
C LEU A 95 12.68 -6.94 9.77
N ILE A 96 13.28 -5.87 10.27
CA ILE A 96 12.57 -4.63 10.62
C ILE A 96 11.97 -4.01 9.36
N GLU A 97 12.72 -3.98 8.27
CA GLU A 97 12.30 -3.46 6.97
C GLU A 97 11.10 -4.25 6.42
N VAL A 98 11.11 -5.58 6.57
CA VAL A 98 9.97 -6.42 6.21
C VAL A 98 8.73 -6.05 7.03
N LEU A 99 8.84 -5.95 8.35
CA LEU A 99 7.72 -5.59 9.23
C LEU A 99 7.20 -4.18 8.91
N VAL A 100 8.09 -3.21 8.75
CA VAL A 100 7.76 -1.82 8.40
C VAL A 100 7.03 -1.78 7.04
N SER A 101 7.49 -2.54 6.05
CA SER A 101 6.82 -2.62 4.74
C SER A 101 5.37 -3.13 4.84
N GLY A 102 5.14 -4.15 5.68
CA GLY A 102 3.80 -4.71 5.92
C GLY A 102 2.89 -3.73 6.67
N VAL A 103 3.43 -2.97 7.61
CA VAL A 103 2.67 -1.91 8.31
C VAL A 103 2.26 -0.79 7.36
N ILE A 104 3.11 -0.42 6.39
CA ILE A 104 2.91 0.76 5.54
C ILE A 104 2.03 0.50 4.31
N VAL A 105 2.04 -0.73 3.76
CA VAL A 105 1.28 -1.02 2.53
C VAL A 105 -0.23 -0.78 2.70
N GLY A 106 -0.80 -1.12 3.85
CA GLY A 106 -2.22 -0.89 4.14
C GLY A 106 -2.62 0.59 4.17
N PRO A 107 -1.97 1.42 5.00
CA PRO A 107 -2.18 2.87 5.03
C PRO A 107 -1.98 3.55 3.68
N THR A 108 -0.97 3.17 2.90
CA THR A 108 -0.77 3.75 1.55
C THR A 108 -1.89 3.39 0.58
N HIS A 109 -2.42 2.17 0.67
CA HIS A 109 -3.64 1.78 -0.06
C HIS A 109 -4.83 2.67 0.32
N MET A 110 -5.10 2.77 1.63
CA MET A 110 -6.22 3.58 2.16
C MET A 110 -6.08 5.03 1.77
N PHE A 111 -4.88 5.60 1.83
CA PHE A 111 -4.60 6.97 1.46
C PHE A 111 -5.05 7.28 0.03
N LEU A 112 -4.66 6.47 -0.95
CA LEU A 112 -5.12 6.65 -2.33
C LEU A 112 -6.63 6.49 -2.47
N ASP A 113 -7.21 5.57 -1.72
CA ASP A 113 -8.65 5.32 -1.73
C ASP A 113 -9.48 6.43 -1.08
N MET A 114 -8.88 7.29 -0.26
CA MET A 114 -9.56 8.50 0.23
C MET A 114 -9.84 9.50 -0.89
N PHE A 115 -9.12 9.45 -2.01
CA PHE A 115 -9.36 10.37 -3.13
C PHE A 115 -10.41 9.87 -4.13
N THR A 116 -10.87 8.62 -3.99
CA THR A 116 -11.84 8.01 -4.92
C THR A 116 -13.07 7.49 -4.19
N GLU A 117 -14.25 7.87 -4.67
CA GLU A 117 -15.58 7.27 -4.36
C GLU A 117 -15.86 6.80 -2.91
N ALA A 118 -15.21 7.43 -1.93
CA ALA A 118 -15.29 7.09 -0.51
C ALA A 118 -14.87 5.64 -0.19
N GLY A 119 -13.70 5.24 -0.68
CA GLY A 119 -13.14 3.90 -0.50
C GLY A 119 -12.83 3.50 0.94
N VAL A 120 -12.68 4.45 1.87
CA VAL A 120 -12.29 4.20 3.26
C VAL A 120 -13.47 4.29 4.22
N TYR A 121 -13.51 3.42 5.23
CA TYR A 121 -14.52 3.44 6.28
C TYR A 121 -13.99 4.01 7.59
N VAL A 122 -14.80 4.84 8.23
CA VAL A 122 -14.57 5.38 9.57
C VAL A 122 -15.76 5.08 10.46
N LYS A 123 -15.52 4.81 11.75
CA LYS A 123 -16.59 4.53 12.71
C LYS A 123 -17.10 5.86 13.28
N LYS A 124 -18.34 6.24 12.96
CA LYS A 124 -19.02 7.42 13.51
C LYS A 124 -20.24 6.98 14.31
N ARG A 125 -20.26 7.28 15.61
CA ARG A 125 -21.35 6.92 16.55
C ARG A 125 -21.73 5.43 16.48
N GLY A 126 -20.72 4.56 16.55
CA GLY A 126 -20.91 3.10 16.54
C GLY A 126 -21.14 2.48 15.14
N ARG A 127 -21.46 3.27 14.11
CA ARG A 127 -21.75 2.77 12.75
C ARG A 127 -20.60 3.08 11.78
N TRP A 128 -20.33 2.15 10.85
CA TRP A 128 -19.38 2.35 9.77
C TRP A 128 -19.94 3.33 8.75
N ARG A 129 -19.19 4.37 8.41
CA ARG A 129 -19.52 5.34 7.36
C ARG A 129 -18.36 5.46 6.39
N ARG A 130 -18.68 5.61 5.11
CA ARG A 130 -17.67 5.86 4.08
C ARG A 130 -17.11 7.28 4.23
N PHE A 131 -15.84 7.42 3.94
CA PHE A 131 -15.08 8.66 4.01
C PHE A 131 -14.22 8.79 2.76
N ALA A 132 -14.27 9.98 2.17
CA ALA A 132 -13.42 10.41 1.08
C ALA A 132 -13.00 11.86 1.34
N LEU A 133 -11.75 12.18 1.02
CA LEU A 133 -11.27 13.56 0.88
C LEU A 133 -11.71 14.15 -0.46
N ALA A 134 -11.73 13.34 -1.50
CA ALA A 134 -12.19 13.71 -2.83
C ALA A 134 -13.05 12.60 -3.44
N HIS A 135 -13.86 12.97 -4.43
CA HIS A 135 -14.81 12.07 -5.08
C HIS A 135 -14.44 11.87 -6.55
N TYR A 136 -13.16 11.64 -6.83
CA TYR A 136 -12.73 11.34 -8.20
C TYR A 136 -13.20 9.95 -8.62
N LYS A 137 -13.55 9.82 -9.91
CA LYS A 137 -13.85 8.52 -10.51
C LYS A 137 -12.65 7.60 -10.40
N TYR A 138 -12.92 6.32 -10.13
CA TYR A 138 -11.89 5.28 -10.02
C TYR A 138 -10.93 5.22 -11.23
N ASP A 139 -11.47 5.40 -12.43
CA ASP A 139 -10.78 5.26 -13.72
C ASP A 139 -10.19 6.57 -14.25
N ASN A 140 -10.26 7.67 -13.49
CA ASN A 140 -9.75 8.97 -13.92
C ASN A 140 -8.24 8.89 -14.27
N PRO A 141 -7.85 9.10 -15.53
CA PRO A 141 -6.47 8.91 -15.98
C PRO A 141 -5.50 9.91 -15.34
N VAL A 142 -5.94 11.14 -15.09
CA VAL A 142 -5.11 12.20 -14.51
C VAL A 142 -4.73 11.85 -13.07
N VAL A 143 -5.73 11.48 -12.26
CA VAL A 143 -5.49 11.17 -10.84
C VAL A 143 -4.66 9.90 -10.67
N ASN A 144 -4.94 8.86 -11.46
CA ASN A 144 -4.12 7.65 -11.47
C ASN A 144 -2.68 7.95 -11.95
N GLY A 145 -2.52 8.79 -12.99
CA GLY A 145 -1.22 9.20 -13.51
C GLY A 145 -0.39 9.99 -12.50
N LEU A 146 -1.00 10.94 -11.77
CA LEU A 146 -0.34 11.71 -10.72
C LEU A 146 0.14 10.82 -9.56
N ALA A 147 -0.67 9.85 -9.13
CA ALA A 147 -0.27 8.91 -8.09
C ALA A 147 0.88 7.99 -8.54
N ILE A 148 0.86 7.52 -9.78
CA ILE A 148 1.97 6.76 -10.38
C ILE A 148 3.24 7.62 -10.43
N PHE A 149 3.13 8.85 -10.94
CA PHE A 149 4.25 9.78 -11.03
C PHE A 149 4.86 10.07 -9.65
N ALA A 150 4.04 10.34 -8.65
CA ALA A 150 4.48 10.52 -7.27
C ALA A 150 5.20 9.29 -6.74
N GLY A 151 4.67 8.07 -6.98
CA GLY A 151 5.32 6.82 -6.61
C GLY A 151 6.71 6.67 -7.24
N PHE A 152 6.86 6.96 -8.53
CA PHE A 152 8.16 6.95 -9.20
C PHE A 152 9.13 7.99 -8.64
N LEU A 153 8.66 9.21 -8.37
CA LEU A 153 9.50 10.25 -7.78
C LEU A 153 10.03 9.84 -6.41
N LEU A 154 9.18 9.27 -5.56
CA LEU A 154 9.59 8.78 -4.24
C LEU A 154 10.60 7.63 -4.33
N LEU A 155 10.43 6.72 -5.31
CA LEU A 155 11.39 5.66 -5.59
C LEU A 155 12.76 6.21 -6.03
N LEU A 156 12.78 7.24 -6.90
CA LEU A 156 14.01 7.90 -7.31
C LEU A 156 14.70 8.57 -6.11
N ILE A 157 13.95 9.28 -5.27
CA ILE A 157 14.49 9.90 -4.05
C ILE A 157 15.09 8.83 -3.12
N ALA A 158 14.40 7.69 -2.94
CA ALA A 158 14.90 6.56 -2.15
C ALA A 158 16.26 6.07 -2.68
N TYR A 159 16.37 5.89 -4.00
CA TYR A 159 17.63 5.51 -4.65
C TYR A 159 18.74 6.52 -4.36
N TYR A 160 18.47 7.82 -4.51
CA TYR A 160 19.46 8.86 -4.25
C TYR A 160 19.91 8.89 -2.80
N ILE A 161 18.99 8.81 -1.84
CA ILE A 161 19.32 8.80 -0.41
C ILE A 161 20.24 7.61 -0.10
N THR A 162 19.82 6.42 -0.50
CA THR A 162 20.57 5.19 -0.20
C THR A 162 21.95 5.14 -0.84
N ASN A 163 22.12 5.69 -2.06
CA ASN A 163 23.43 5.76 -2.72
C ASN A 163 24.30 6.92 -2.24
N SER A 164 23.72 8.02 -1.77
CA SER A 164 24.50 9.16 -1.26
C SER A 164 25.25 8.81 0.04
N TYR A 165 24.70 7.90 0.85
CA TYR A 165 25.38 7.37 2.04
C TYR A 165 26.62 6.51 1.74
N TYR A 166 26.88 6.13 0.48
CA TYR A 166 28.11 5.42 0.11
C TYR A 166 29.29 6.37 -0.16
N TYR A 167 29.05 7.68 -0.31
CA TYR A 167 30.07 8.66 -0.73
C TYR A 167 30.57 9.57 0.41
N PHE A 168 30.12 9.36 1.64
CA PHE A 168 30.59 10.04 2.87
C PHE A 168 30.95 9.00 3.93
#